data_AF-A0A2K9CRG1-F1
#
_entry.id   AF-A0A2K9CRG1-F1
#
_cell.length_a   1.000
_cell.length_b   1.000
_cell.length_c   1.000
_cell.angle_alpha   90.00
_cell.angle_beta   90.00
_cell.angle_gamma   90.00
#
_symmetry.space_group_name_H-M   'P 1'
#
loop_
_entity.id
_entity.type
_entity.pdbx_description
1 polymer ?
#
loop_
_entity_poly.entity_id
_entity_poly.type
_entity_poly.pdbx_seq_one_letter_code
_entity_poly.pdbx_strand_id
1 'polypeptide(L)'
;MSLLGDVRRGYALRKLTGMFEGFGEPASGAQYQRNTQAIGRWLDQLQGSSALQITHALFKQMQGAHRRGDVRRFNAQTLLLELMVESNLALDLATYSAFLCAASNRQEGS
;
A
#
# COMPACT_ATOMS: atom_id res chain seq x y z
N MET A 1 -17.14 6.76 3.41
CA MET A 1 -16.32 5.64 2.89
C MET A 1 -17.18 4.39 2.86
N SER A 2 -17.09 3.57 1.81
CA SER A 2 -17.81 2.29 1.73
C SER A 2 -16.95 1.18 2.33
N LEU A 3 -17.50 0.39 3.26
CA LEU A 3 -16.83 -0.77 3.86
C LEU A 3 -16.28 -1.72 2.78
N LEU A 4 -17.02 -1.92 1.69
CA LEU A 4 -16.59 -2.74 0.57
C LEU A 4 -15.34 -2.18 -0.12
N GLY A 5 -15.25 -0.85 -0.26
CA GLY A 5 -14.07 -0.18 -0.81
C GLY A 5 -12.84 -0.35 0.06
N ASP A 6 -13.00 -0.29 1.39
CA ASP A 6 -11.91 -0.49 2.34
C ASP A 6 -11.40 -1.95 2.34
N VAL A 7 -12.31 -2.92 2.26
CA VAL A 7 -11.97 -4.34 2.13
C VAL A 7 -11.24 -4.60 0.83
N ARG A 8 -11.76 -4.12 -0.30
CA ARG A 8 -11.14 -4.29 -1.63
C ARG A 8 -9.74 -3.70 -1.67
N ARG A 9 -9.58 -2.46 -1.21
CA ARG A 9 -8.27 -1.78 -1.14
C ARG A 9 -7.29 -2.54 -0.25
N GLY A 10 -7.70 -2.89 0.97
CA GLY A 10 -6.85 -3.63 1.89
C GLY A 10 -6.40 -4.98 1.32
N TYR A 11 -7.31 -5.68 0.63
CA TYR A 11 -7.00 -6.95 -0.02
C TYR A 11 -6.04 -6.79 -1.21
N ALA A 12 -6.29 -5.81 -2.08
CA ALA A 12 -5.41 -5.50 -3.21
C ALA A 12 -3.98 -5.15 -2.75
N LEU A 13 -3.84 -4.28 -1.74
CA LEU A 13 -2.54 -3.95 -1.16
C LEU A 13 -1.84 -5.16 -0.56
N ARG A 14 -2.59 -6.03 0.15
CA ARG A 14 -2.03 -7.28 0.69
C ARG A 14 -1.52 -8.21 -0.41
N LYS A 15 -2.23 -8.29 -1.54
CA LYS A 15 -1.83 -9.10 -2.69
C LYS A 15 -0.57 -8.55 -3.35
N LEU A 16 -0.51 -7.24 -3.56
CA LEU A 16 0.69 -6.57 -4.07
C LEU A 16 1.88 -6.84 -3.14
N THR A 17 1.75 -6.62 -1.83
CA THR A 17 2.81 -6.96 -0.85
C THR A 17 3.31 -8.39 -1.00
N GLY A 18 2.41 -9.36 -1.15
CA GLY A 18 2.78 -10.78 -1.32
C GLY A 18 3.62 -11.05 -2.58
N MET A 19 3.40 -10.28 -3.64
CA MET A 19 4.23 -10.35 -4.85
C MET A 19 5.63 -9.78 -4.59
N PHE A 20 5.72 -8.67 -3.86
CA PHE A 20 7.00 -8.08 -3.45
C PHE A 20 7.80 -8.97 -2.50
N GLU A 21 7.12 -9.71 -1.61
CA GLU A 21 7.76 -10.73 -0.78
C GLU A 21 8.40 -11.84 -1.63
N GLY A 22 7.86 -12.12 -2.82
CA GLY A 22 8.26 -13.21 -3.72
C GLY A 22 9.29 -12.86 -4.79
N PHE A 23 9.69 -11.59 -4.96
CA PHE A 23 10.66 -11.18 -6.00
C PHE A 23 12.12 -11.63 -5.77
N GLY A 24 12.38 -12.49 -4.77
CA GLY A 24 13.71 -13.01 -4.47
C GLY A 24 14.24 -14.08 -5.42
N GLU A 25 13.42 -14.60 -6.35
CA GLU A 25 13.82 -15.64 -7.31
C GLU A 25 13.78 -15.12 -8.76
N PRO A 26 14.76 -15.48 -9.60
CA PRO A 26 14.78 -15.08 -11.01
C PRO A 26 13.55 -15.64 -11.74
N ALA A 27 12.67 -14.74 -12.15
CA ALA A 27 11.45 -15.09 -12.86
C ALA A 27 11.77 -15.58 -14.28
N SER A 28 11.27 -16.75 -14.68
CA SER A 28 11.21 -17.13 -16.09
C SER A 28 10.33 -16.15 -16.88
N GLY A 29 10.51 -16.03 -18.20
CA GLY A 29 9.73 -15.08 -19.02
C GLY A 29 8.21 -15.22 -18.86
N ALA A 30 7.70 -16.47 -18.77
CA ALA A 30 6.29 -16.75 -18.51
C ALA A 30 5.84 -16.39 -17.09
N GLN A 31 6.73 -16.50 -16.10
CA GLN A 31 6.49 -16.04 -14.73
C GLN A 31 6.38 -14.51 -14.67
N TYR A 32 7.29 -13.82 -15.36
CA TYR A 32 7.31 -12.36 -15.44
C TYR A 32 6.01 -11.80 -16.03
N GLN A 33 5.57 -12.32 -17.18
CA GLN A 33 4.34 -11.84 -17.83
C GLN A 33 3.10 -12.05 -16.94
N ARG A 34 3.00 -13.20 -16.27
CA ARG A 34 1.91 -13.47 -15.32
C ARG A 34 1.95 -12.52 -14.12
N ASN A 35 3.14 -12.23 -13.60
CA ASN A 35 3.31 -11.29 -12.50
C ASN A 35 2.89 -9.87 -12.91
N THR A 36 3.31 -9.39 -14.08
CA THR A 36 2.92 -8.06 -14.58
C THR A 36 1.41 -7.93 -14.74
N GLN A 37 0.74 -8.95 -15.31
CA GLN A 37 -0.72 -8.97 -15.43
C GLN A 37 -1.42 -8.98 -14.07
N ALA A 38 -0.91 -9.75 -13.11
CA ALA A 38 -1.46 -9.80 -11.76
C ALA A 38 -1.30 -8.44 -11.05
N ILE A 39 -0.13 -7.80 -11.16
CA ILE A 39 0.12 -6.46 -10.62
C ILE A 39 -0.88 -5.46 -11.20
N GLY A 40 -1.01 -5.40 -12.53
CA GLY A 40 -1.97 -4.52 -13.20
C GLY A 40 -3.39 -4.70 -12.66
N ARG A 41 -3.85 -5.96 -12.56
CA ARG A 41 -5.18 -6.28 -12.02
C ARG A 41 -5.36 -5.78 -10.58
N TRP A 42 -4.36 -5.90 -9.72
CA TRP A 42 -4.45 -5.41 -8.35
C TRP A 42 -4.40 -3.89 -8.28
N LEU A 43 -3.63 -3.23 -9.14
CA LEU A 43 -3.61 -1.77 -9.27
C LEU A 43 -4.97 -1.23 -9.76
N ASP A 44 -5.64 -1.92 -10.69
CA ASP A 44 -6.99 -1.55 -11.14
C ASP A 44 -8.00 -1.58 -9.99
N GLN A 45 -7.79 -2.44 -9.00
CA GLN A 45 -8.63 -2.46 -7.78
C GLN A 45 -8.41 -1.26 -6.86
N LEU A 46 -7.38 -0.45 -7.10
CA LEU A 46 -7.06 0.76 -6.36
C LEU A 46 -7.56 2.04 -7.04
N GLN A 47 -7.96 2.02 -8.33
CA GLN A 47 -8.30 3.23 -9.12
C GLN A 47 -9.42 4.11 -8.54
N GLY A 48 -10.24 3.60 -7.61
CA GLY A 48 -11.26 4.39 -6.89
C GLY A 48 -10.81 4.95 -5.54
N SER A 49 -9.54 4.75 -5.17
CA SER A 49 -8.99 5.18 -3.88
C SER A 49 -8.13 6.42 -4.06
N SER A 50 -8.24 7.38 -3.14
CA SER A 50 -7.31 8.50 -3.10
C SER A 50 -5.94 8.07 -2.59
N ALA A 51 -4.90 8.84 -2.93
CA ALA A 51 -3.55 8.60 -2.43
C ALA A 51 -3.51 8.50 -0.89
N LEU A 52 -4.26 9.36 -0.20
CA LEU A 52 -4.41 9.31 1.25
C LEU A 52 -4.98 7.97 1.74
N GLN A 53 -6.01 7.44 1.07
CA GLN A 53 -6.65 6.18 1.45
C GLN A 53 -5.72 4.98 1.25
N ILE A 54 -4.91 5.02 0.19
CA ILE A 54 -3.90 4.02 -0.12
C ILE A 54 -2.80 4.07 0.94
N THR A 55 -2.20 5.24 1.17
CA THR A 55 -1.15 5.45 2.18
C THR A 55 -1.62 5.04 3.58
N HIS A 56 -2.81 5.47 3.98
CA HIS A 56 -3.36 5.13 5.30
C HIS A 56 -3.55 3.62 5.47
N ALA A 57 -4.10 2.95 4.46
CA ALA A 57 -4.29 1.50 4.50
C ALA A 57 -2.95 0.74 4.55
N LEU A 58 -1.95 1.18 3.78
CA LEU A 58 -0.64 0.55 3.75
C LEU A 58 0.09 0.73 5.09
N PHE A 59 0.09 1.94 5.68
CA PHE A 59 0.65 2.17 7.02
C PHE A 59 -0.02 1.32 8.10
N LYS A 60 -1.35 1.14 8.03
CA LYS A 60 -2.06 0.25 8.97
C LYS A 60 -1.58 -1.20 8.85
N GLN A 61 -1.29 -1.66 7.64
CA GLN A 61 -0.72 -3.00 7.42
C GLN A 61 0.74 -3.11 7.86
N MET A 62 1.55 -2.08 7.62
CA MET A 62 2.94 -1.98 8.08
C MET A 62 3.04 -2.01 9.60
N GLN A 63 2.20 -1.22 10.30
CA GLN A 63 2.12 -1.26 11.75
C GLN A 63 1.75 -2.67 12.25
N GLY A 64 0.85 -3.36 11.54
CA GLY A 64 0.52 -4.75 11.83
C GLY A 64 1.68 -5.71 11.63
N ALA A 65 2.48 -5.55 10.57
CA ALA A 65 3.67 -6.38 10.32
C ALA A 65 4.75 -6.13 11.38
N HIS A 66 5.02 -4.86 11.68
CA HIS A 66 5.98 -4.44 12.70
C HIS A 66 5.63 -5.01 14.08
N ARG A 67 4.37 -4.89 14.51
CA ARG A 67 3.89 -5.48 15.78
C ARG A 67 4.06 -7.00 15.86
N ARG A 68 4.01 -7.70 14.72
CA ARG A 68 4.19 -9.16 14.64
C ARG A 68 5.65 -9.57 14.46
N GLY A 69 6.60 -8.63 14.36
CA GLY A 69 8.00 -8.93 14.05
C GLY A 69 8.21 -9.48 12.63
N ASP A 70 7.26 -9.26 11.72
CA ASP A 70 7.32 -9.78 10.35
C ASP A 70 8.17 -8.83 9.47
N VAL A 71 9.50 -8.92 9.64
CA VAL A 71 10.48 -8.04 8.99
C VAL A 71 10.41 -8.16 7.46
N ARG A 72 10.22 -9.38 6.93
CA ARG A 72 10.11 -9.61 5.49
C ARG A 72 8.92 -8.85 4.91
N ARG A 73 7.75 -8.99 5.54
CA ARG A 73 6.54 -8.29 5.10
C ARG A 73 6.67 -6.79 5.24
N PHE A 74 7.22 -6.34 6.36
CA PHE A 74 7.44 -4.91 6.60
C PHE A 74 8.32 -4.30 5.50
N ASN A 75 9.44 -4.94 5.16
CA ASN A 75 10.32 -4.48 4.08
C ASN A 75 9.61 -4.48 2.71
N ALA A 76 8.85 -5.53 2.39
CA ALA A 76 8.07 -5.58 1.16
C ALA A 76 7.00 -4.47 1.09
N GLN A 77 6.40 -4.10 2.23
CA GLN A 77 5.45 -2.99 2.32
C GLN A 77 6.14 -1.63 2.19
N THR A 78 7.36 -1.48 2.70
CA THR A 78 8.18 -0.27 2.50
C THR A 78 8.51 -0.07 1.02
N LEU A 79 8.98 -1.11 0.33
CA LEU A 79 9.27 -1.04 -1.11
C LEU A 79 8.00 -0.77 -1.93
N LEU A 80 6.88 -1.41 -1.56
CA LEU A 80 5.60 -1.15 -2.20
C LEU A 80 5.15 0.31 -2.01
N LEU A 81 5.34 0.87 -0.80
CA LEU A 81 5.03 2.27 -0.53
C LEU A 81 5.87 3.21 -1.40
N GLU A 82 7.18 2.98 -1.46
CA GLU A 82 8.12 3.76 -2.28
C GLU A 82 7.68 3.79 -3.75
N LEU A 83 7.42 2.62 -4.34
CA LEU A 83 6.97 2.51 -5.74
C LEU A 83 5.60 3.17 -5.97
N MET A 84 4.68 3.09 -5.00
CA MET A 84 3.38 3.76 -5.10
C MET A 84 3.54 5.29 -5.02
N VAL A 85 4.48 5.80 -4.22
CA VAL A 85 4.79 7.24 -4.15
C VAL A 85 5.40 7.70 -5.47
N GLU A 86 6.39 6.98 -6.00
CA GLU A 86 7.00 7.27 -7.31
C GLU A 86 5.97 7.26 -8.45
N SER A 87 4.97 6.38 -8.36
CA SER A 87 3.88 6.28 -9.34
C SER A 87 2.72 7.25 -9.08
N ASN A 88 2.84 8.16 -8.10
CA ASN A 88 1.80 9.12 -7.71
C ASN A 88 0.47 8.47 -7.26
N LEU A 89 0.53 7.23 -6.76
CA LEU A 89 -0.60 6.47 -6.21
C LEU A 89 -0.70 6.57 -4.69
N ALA A 90 0.38 6.96 -4.01
CA ALA A 90 0.44 7.15 -2.57
C ALA A 90 1.10 8.49 -2.23
N LEU A 91 0.80 9.01 -1.04
CA LEU A 91 1.50 10.14 -0.44
C LEU A 91 2.82 9.68 0.18
N ASP A 92 3.85 10.52 0.04
CA ASP A 92 5.08 10.39 0.81
C ASP A 92 4.84 10.64 2.31
N LEU A 93 5.80 10.24 3.14
CA LEU A 93 5.67 10.30 4.59
C LEU A 93 5.49 11.72 5.11
N ALA A 94 6.15 12.72 4.52
CA ALA A 94 6.07 14.10 4.97
C ALA A 94 4.69 14.69 4.67
N THR A 95 4.20 14.50 3.45
CA THR A 95 2.86 14.93 3.02
C THR A 95 1.77 14.25 3.84
N TYR A 96 1.90 12.94 4.06
CA TYR A 96 0.95 12.19 4.90
C TYR A 96 0.94 12.68 6.35
N SER A 97 2.11 12.91 6.95
CA SER A 97 2.21 13.40 8.33
C SER A 97 1.64 14.81 8.47
N ALA A 98 1.91 15.70 7.52
CA ALA A 98 1.33 17.05 7.49
C ALA A 98 -0.21 17.00 7.43
N PHE A 99 -0.77 16.08 6.64
CA PHE A 99 -2.22 15.87 6.57
C PHE A 99 -2.80 15.45 7.94
N LEU A 100 -2.16 14.51 8.63
CA LEU A 100 -2.60 14.06 9.95
C LEU A 100 -2.55 15.18 10.99
N CYS A 101 -1.47 15.96 11.02
CA CYS A 101 -1.35 17.11 11.94
C CYS A 101 -2.44 18.15 11.67
N ALA A 102 -2.70 18.47 10.40
CA ALA A 102 -3.75 19.41 10.02
C ALA A 102 -5.16 18.89 10.40
N ALA A 103 -5.40 17.58 10.31
CA ALA A 103 -6.65 16.98 10.75
C ALA A 103 -6.80 17.02 12.28
N SER A 104 -5.73 16.74 13.03
CA SER A 104 -5.72 16.78 14.49
C SER A 104 -6.04 18.17 15.03
N ASN A 105 -5.39 19.20 14.49
CA ASN A 105 -5.58 20.60 14.92
C ASN A 105 -7.02 21.11 14.69
N ARG A 106 -7.76 20.53 13.74
CA ARG A 106 -9.18 20.86 13.50
C ARG A 106 -10.13 20.22 14.51
N GLN A 107 -9.72 19.14 15.17
CA GLN A 107 -10.53 18.47 16.20
C GLN A 107 -10.38 19.11 17.58
N GLU A 108 -9.25 19.77 17.87
CA GLU A 108 -9.01 20.47 19.15
C GLU A 108 -9.65 21.87 19.22
N GLY A 109 -10.05 22.43 18.07
CA GLY A 109 -10.67 23.76 17.97
C GLY A 109 -12.20 23.78 17.92
N SER A 110 -12.87 22.67 18.21
CA SER A 110 -14.35 22.53 18.25
C SER A 110 -14.83 22.16 19.64
#